data_AF-A0A484F5I9-F1
#
_entry.id   AF-A0A484F5I9-F1
#
_cell.length_a   1.000
_cell.length_b   1.000
_cell.length_c   1.000
_cell.angle_alpha   90.00
_cell.angle_beta   90.00
_cell.angle_gamma   90.00
#
_symmetry.space_group_name_H-M   'P 1'
#
loop_
_entity.id
_entity.type
_entity.pdbx_description
1 polymer ?
#
loop_
_entity_poly.entity_id
_entity_poly.type
_entity_poly.pdbx_seq_one_letter_code
_entity_poly.pdbx_strand_id
1 'polypeptide(L)'
;MSDIQLDLVSDAKLSRMGSTEKVRYIIDEVRKGKIMVLEKGLDPMEEAKLIEMTMTEIEEDFFGLEIESYPRDDSGGTFFGKLFKKDAGQQKLTVIGPANQLKTLRKDNSLISTLVSTK
;
A
#
# COMPACT_ATOMS: atom_id res chain seq x y z
N MET A 1 -3.93 -23.13 14.48
CA MET A 1 -4.45 -22.04 13.64
C MET A 1 -3.25 -21.19 13.27
N SER A 2 -2.99 -20.91 12.00
CA SER A 2 -1.95 -19.92 11.68
C SER A 2 -2.53 -18.55 11.95
N ASP A 3 -1.91 -17.80 12.86
CA ASP A 3 -2.38 -16.47 13.22
C ASP A 3 -2.08 -15.49 12.08
N ILE A 4 -3.00 -14.55 11.84
CA ILE A 4 -2.84 -13.47 10.88
C ILE A 4 -2.53 -12.19 11.66
N GLN A 5 -1.43 -11.53 11.31
CA GLN A 5 -1.12 -10.21 11.85
C GLN A 5 -1.54 -9.12 10.86
N LEU A 6 -2.36 -8.17 11.36
CA LEU A 6 -2.82 -7.00 10.64
C LEU A 6 -2.37 -5.73 11.37
N ASP A 7 -1.50 -4.95 10.74
CA ASP A 7 -0.96 -3.71 11.29
C ASP A 7 -1.63 -2.50 10.60
N LEU A 8 -2.33 -1.66 11.38
CA LEU A 8 -2.85 -0.37 10.90
C LEU A 8 -1.80 0.71 11.12
N VAL A 9 -1.32 1.32 10.05
CA VAL A 9 -0.17 2.23 10.06
C VAL A 9 -0.63 3.65 9.76
N SER A 10 -0.48 4.53 10.75
CA SER A 10 -0.85 5.94 10.63
C SER A 10 0.05 6.72 9.66
N ASP A 11 -0.49 7.75 9.01
CA ASP A 11 0.28 8.68 8.17
C ASP A 11 1.41 9.35 8.97
N ALA A 12 1.15 9.69 10.24
CA ALA A 12 2.14 10.30 11.14
C ALA A 12 3.41 9.47 11.35
N LYS A 13 3.34 8.15 11.19
CA LYS A 13 4.52 7.25 11.27
C LYS A 13 5.28 7.26 9.95
N LEU A 14 4.59 7.07 8.83
CA LEU A 14 5.21 6.95 7.51
C LEU A 14 5.77 8.29 7.00
N SER A 15 5.11 9.41 7.31
CA SER A 15 5.55 10.75 6.93
C SER A 15 6.87 11.19 7.57
N ARG A 16 7.32 10.51 8.64
CA ARG A 16 8.63 10.72 9.26
C ARG A 16 9.76 9.98 8.56
N MET A 17 9.42 9.03 7.68
CA MET A 17 10.39 8.22 6.96
C MET A 17 10.72 8.87 5.62
N GLY A 18 11.98 8.75 5.19
CA GLY A 18 12.32 9.04 3.79
C GLY A 18 11.69 8.01 2.84
N SER A 19 11.48 8.36 1.57
CA SER A 19 10.85 7.47 0.57
C SER A 19 11.48 6.06 0.54
N THR A 20 12.82 5.96 0.51
CA THR A 20 13.52 4.67 0.53
C THR A 20 13.32 3.89 1.83
N GLU A 21 13.35 4.58 2.97
CA GLU A 21 13.17 3.97 4.28
C GLU A 21 11.74 3.42 4.44
N LYS A 22 10.75 4.20 3.97
CA LYS A 22 9.35 3.80 3.95
C LYS A 22 9.12 2.51 3.14
N VAL A 23 9.71 2.44 1.94
CA VAL A 23 9.62 1.25 1.08
C VAL A 23 10.26 0.03 1.75
N ARG A 24 11.47 0.18 2.32
CA ARG A 24 12.15 -0.90 3.05
C ARG A 24 11.34 -1.40 4.23
N TYR A 25 10.80 -0.47 5.02
CA TYR A 25 9.93 -0.81 6.15
C TYR A 25 8.75 -1.68 5.71
N ILE A 26 8.08 -1.32 4.60
CA ILE A 26 6.95 -2.12 4.09
C ILE A 26 7.41 -3.51 3.65
N ILE A 27 8.49 -3.62 2.86
CA ILE A 27 9.01 -4.91 2.40
C ILE A 27 9.38 -5.81 3.59
N ASP A 28 10.10 -5.26 4.57
CA ASP A 28 10.56 -6.02 5.75
C ASP A 28 9.40 -6.54 6.62
N GLU A 29 8.35 -5.75 6.78
CA GLU A 29 7.18 -6.15 7.56
C GLU A 29 6.33 -7.18 6.80
N VAL A 30 6.12 -6.98 5.50
CA VAL A 30 5.39 -7.95 4.65
C VAL A 30 6.13 -9.27 4.55
N ARG A 31 7.47 -9.27 4.46
CA ARG A 31 8.30 -10.49 4.51
C ARG A 31 8.08 -11.31 5.78
N LYS A 32 7.76 -10.67 6.90
CA LYS A 32 7.42 -11.35 8.16
C LYS A 32 6.00 -11.95 8.16
N GLY A 33 5.31 -11.93 7.02
CA GLY A 33 3.93 -12.43 6.89
C GLY A 33 2.87 -11.43 7.36
N LYS A 34 3.22 -10.16 7.56
CA LYS A 34 2.28 -9.15 8.04
C LYS A 34 1.45 -8.57 6.89
N ILE A 35 0.19 -8.30 7.17
CA ILE A 35 -0.66 -7.46 6.33
C ILE A 35 -0.68 -6.07 6.94
N MET A 36 -0.52 -5.04 6.11
CA MET A 36 -0.44 -3.65 6.52
C MET A 36 -1.57 -2.85 5.88
N VAL A 37 -2.25 -2.03 6.68
CA VAL A 37 -3.22 -1.03 6.20
C VAL A 37 -2.65 0.35 6.47
N LEU A 38 -2.29 1.07 5.41
CA LEU A 38 -1.72 2.40 5.50
C LEU A 38 -2.85 3.42 5.46
N GLU A 39 -2.92 4.31 6.46
CA GLU A 39 -3.87 5.42 6.51
C GLU A 39 -3.69 6.36 5.30
N LYS A 40 -2.44 6.57 4.90
CA LYS A 40 -2.05 7.23 3.66
C LYS A 40 -1.17 6.29 2.86
N GLY A 41 -1.62 5.99 1.64
CA GLY A 41 -0.90 5.21 0.66
C GLY A 41 0.40 5.85 0.19
N LEU A 42 1.11 5.08 -0.64
CA LEU A 42 2.33 5.53 -1.29
C LEU A 42 2.04 6.52 -2.40
N ASP A 43 2.92 7.50 -2.57
CA ASP A 43 2.91 8.30 -3.80
C ASP A 43 3.37 7.44 -5.01
N PRO A 44 3.14 7.87 -6.26
CA PRO A 44 3.52 7.08 -7.44
C PRO A 44 4.99 6.69 -7.52
N MET A 45 5.89 7.54 -7.02
CA MET A 45 7.32 7.26 -7.04
C MET A 45 7.68 6.23 -5.98
N GLU A 46 7.07 6.32 -4.80
CA GLU A 46 7.19 5.33 -3.73
C GLU A 46 6.63 3.97 -4.14
N GLU A 47 5.47 3.94 -4.80
CA GLU A 47 4.84 2.71 -5.29
C GLU A 47 5.67 2.04 -6.40
N ALA A 48 6.17 2.81 -7.37
CA ALA A 48 7.07 2.29 -8.39
C ALA A 48 8.36 1.72 -7.78
N LYS A 49 8.92 2.40 -6.79
CA LYS A 49 10.10 1.94 -6.06
C LYS A 49 9.82 0.69 -5.23
N LEU A 50 8.64 0.59 -4.61
CA LEU A 50 8.20 -0.60 -3.90
C LEU A 50 8.18 -1.81 -4.84
N ILE A 51 7.60 -1.65 -6.04
CA ILE A 51 7.56 -2.71 -7.06
C ILE A 51 8.98 -3.11 -7.48
N GLU A 52 9.83 -2.14 -7.84
CA GLU A 52 11.21 -2.38 -8.26
C GLU A 52 12.01 -3.12 -7.19
N MET A 53 11.99 -2.63 -5.95
CA MET A 53 12.73 -3.25 -4.86
C MET A 53 12.17 -4.64 -4.53
N THR A 54 10.86 -4.83 -4.57
CA THR A 54 10.26 -6.15 -4.35
C THR A 54 10.79 -7.17 -5.35
N MET A 55 10.91 -6.82 -6.63
CA MET A 55 11.43 -7.73 -7.66
C MET A 55 12.87 -8.20 -7.36
N THR A 56 13.68 -7.36 -6.72
CA THR A 56 15.06 -7.73 -6.33
C THR A 56 15.13 -8.59 -5.09
N GLU A 57 14.03 -8.69 -4.34
CA GLU A 57 13.96 -9.33 -3.02
C GLU A 57 13.16 -10.65 -3.05
N ILE A 58 12.60 -11.03 -4.21
CA ILE A 58 11.86 -12.29 -4.39
C ILE A 58 12.81 -13.47 -4.24
N GLU A 59 12.47 -14.37 -3.33
CA GLU A 59 13.21 -15.59 -2.98
C GLU A 59 12.22 -16.75 -2.73
N GLU A 60 12.69 -17.97 -2.47
CA GLU A 60 11.83 -19.15 -2.30
C GLU A 60 10.73 -18.96 -1.23
N ASP A 61 11.02 -18.19 -0.17
CA ASP A 61 10.10 -17.92 0.93
C ASP A 61 9.33 -16.59 0.79
N PHE A 62 9.66 -15.75 -0.20
CA PHE A 62 9.02 -14.45 -0.44
C PHE A 62 8.62 -14.27 -1.90
N PHE A 63 7.33 -14.47 -2.18
CA PHE A 63 6.74 -14.41 -3.52
C PHE A 63 6.46 -12.97 -4.00
N GLY A 64 6.87 -11.96 -3.24
CA GLY A 64 6.53 -10.57 -3.44
C GLY A 64 5.32 -10.13 -2.62
N LEU A 65 4.74 -8.99 -3.03
CA LEU A 65 3.64 -8.34 -2.33
C LEU A 65 2.45 -8.09 -3.24
N GLU A 66 1.28 -8.01 -2.63
CA GLU A 66 0.08 -7.46 -3.23
C GLU A 66 -0.21 -6.10 -2.57
N ILE A 67 -0.54 -5.10 -3.39
CA ILE A 67 -0.83 -3.73 -2.97
C ILE A 67 -2.11 -3.24 -3.65
N GLU A 68 -3.04 -2.71 -2.86
CA GLU A 68 -4.24 -2.07 -3.37
C GLU A 68 -4.58 -0.80 -2.61
N SER A 69 -4.81 0.27 -3.37
CA SER A 69 -5.21 1.58 -2.84
C SER A 69 -6.54 2.00 -3.42
N TYR A 70 -7.33 2.74 -2.64
CA TYR A 70 -8.55 3.37 -3.15
C TYR A 70 -8.26 4.18 -4.43
N PRO A 71 -9.14 4.13 -5.44
CA PRO A 71 -8.98 4.90 -6.67
C PRO A 71 -8.79 6.39 -6.36
N ARG A 72 -7.89 7.04 -7.10
CA ARG A 72 -7.77 8.50 -7.06
C ARG A 72 -9.00 9.08 -7.76
N ASP A 73 -9.65 10.05 -7.11
CA ASP A 73 -10.73 10.78 -7.78
C ASP A 73 -10.06 11.59 -8.91
N ASP A 74 -10.13 11.07 -10.14
CA ASP A 74 -9.85 11.82 -11.35
C ASP A 74 -11.01 12.81 -11.58
N SER A 75 -11.22 13.73 -10.65
CA SER A 75 -12.18 14.82 -10.84
C SER A 75 -11.61 15.73 -11.93
N GLY A 76 -12.05 15.51 -13.17
CA GLY A 76 -11.82 16.33 -14.35
C GLY A 76 -12.35 17.75 -14.18
N GLY A 77 -11.61 18.58 -13.45
CA GLY A 77 -11.86 20.00 -13.27
C GLY A 77 -10.71 20.82 -13.85
N THR A 78 -11.02 21.57 -14.91
CA THR A 78 -10.35 22.77 -15.45
C THR A 78 -9.03 23.17 -14.77
N PHE A 79 -7.98 23.37 -15.57
CA PHE A 79 -6.63 23.79 -15.15
C PHE A 79 -6.56 24.91 -14.08
N PHE A 80 -7.58 25.75 -13.95
CA PHE A 80 -7.72 26.77 -12.90
C PHE A 80 -8.02 26.24 -11.48
N GLY A 81 -8.58 25.04 -11.33
CA GLY A 81 -8.88 24.43 -10.02
C GLY A 81 -7.65 23.83 -9.30
N LYS A 82 -6.53 23.65 -10.02
CA LYS A 82 -5.29 23.05 -9.48
C LYS A 82 -4.49 24.00 -8.58
N LEU A 83 -4.66 25.32 -8.69
CA LEU A 83 -3.84 26.28 -7.93
C LEU A 83 -4.35 26.51 -6.50
N PHE A 84 -5.61 26.16 -6.21
CA PHE A 84 -6.25 26.33 -4.90
C PHE A 84 -6.41 25.05 -4.07
N LYS A 85 -6.09 23.87 -4.63
CA LYS A 85 -6.14 22.57 -3.92
C LYS A 85 -4.73 22.02 -3.75
N LYS A 86 -3.87 22.72 -3.01
CA LYS A 86 -2.49 22.28 -2.79
C LYS A 86 -2.35 21.14 -1.77
N ASP A 87 -3.43 20.77 -1.06
CA ASP A 87 -3.42 19.71 -0.03
C ASP A 87 -4.54 18.67 -0.12
N ALA A 88 -5.39 18.70 -1.15
CA ALA A 88 -6.50 17.76 -1.28
C ALA A 88 -6.17 16.52 -2.14
N GLY A 89 -4.88 16.15 -2.20
CA GLY A 89 -4.45 14.84 -2.70
C GLY A 89 -4.87 13.78 -1.70
N GLN A 90 -6.16 13.43 -1.74
CA GLN A 90 -6.85 12.55 -0.79
C GLN A 90 -5.92 11.43 -0.33
N GLN A 91 -5.61 11.42 0.96
CA GLN A 91 -4.95 10.30 1.62
C GLN A 91 -5.81 9.06 1.33
N LYS A 92 -5.31 8.18 0.46
CA LYS A 92 -6.02 6.95 0.09
C LYS A 92 -5.53 5.85 1.01
N LEU A 93 -6.46 5.19 1.68
CA LEU A 93 -6.16 4.00 2.44
C LEU A 93 -5.64 2.92 1.48
N THR A 94 -4.57 2.25 1.88
CA THR A 94 -3.87 1.23 1.09
C THR A 94 -3.71 -0.03 1.91
N VAL A 95 -3.97 -1.19 1.30
CA VAL A 95 -3.70 -2.50 1.88
C VAL A 95 -2.48 -3.09 1.17
N ILE A 96 -1.53 -3.63 1.93
CA ILE A 96 -0.32 -4.27 1.41
C ILE A 96 -0.08 -5.57 2.19
N GLY A 97 0.27 -6.66 1.52
CA GLY A 97 0.58 -7.92 2.19
C GLY A 97 1.28 -8.94 1.28
N PRO A 98 1.62 -10.13 1.80
CA PRO A 98 2.35 -11.14 1.05
C PRO A 98 1.50 -11.68 -0.10
N ALA A 99 2.06 -11.74 -1.32
CA ALA A 99 1.31 -12.15 -2.51
C ALA A 99 0.75 -13.58 -2.45
N ASN A 100 1.29 -14.44 -1.59
CA ASN A 100 0.81 -15.81 -1.38
C ASN A 100 -0.27 -15.94 -0.29
N GLN A 101 -0.53 -14.88 0.48
CA GLN A 101 -1.49 -14.89 1.58
C GLN A 101 -2.62 -13.90 1.36
N LEU A 102 -2.34 -12.76 0.74
CA LEU A 102 -3.29 -11.71 0.45
C LEU A 102 -3.80 -11.84 -1.00
N LYS A 103 -5.11 -11.74 -1.21
CA LYS A 103 -5.70 -11.67 -2.55
C LYS A 103 -6.91 -10.74 -2.60
N THR A 104 -6.86 -9.73 -3.44
CA THR A 104 -7.94 -8.78 -3.65
C THR A 104 -9.05 -9.43 -4.45
N LEU A 105 -10.27 -9.35 -3.92
CA LEU A 105 -11.48 -9.85 -4.55
C LEU A 105 -12.20 -8.77 -5.34
N ARG A 106 -12.24 -7.55 -4.80
CA ARG A 106 -12.94 -6.42 -5.40
C ARG A 106 -12.37 -5.10 -4.90
N LYS A 107 -12.31 -4.12 -5.80
CA LYS A 107 -12.02 -2.73 -5.48
C LYS A 107 -12.99 -1.79 -6.17
N ASP A 108 -13.49 -0.82 -5.43
CA ASP A 108 -14.18 0.37 -5.95
C ASP A 108 -13.85 1.61 -5.11
N ASN A 109 -14.55 2.72 -5.33
CA ASN A 109 -14.30 4.00 -4.64
C ASN A 109 -14.64 3.96 -3.14
N SER A 110 -15.36 2.94 -2.68
CA SER A 110 -15.87 2.81 -1.30
C SER A 110 -15.47 1.53 -0.58
N LEU A 111 -15.08 0.48 -1.32
CA LEU A 111 -14.70 -0.81 -0.77
C LEU A 111 -13.41 -1.34 -1.40
N ILE A 112 -12.49 -1.78 -0.54
CA ILE A 112 -11.44 -2.74 -0.87
C ILE A 112 -11.79 -4.03 -0.14
N SER A 113 -12.05 -5.11 -0.89
CA SER A 113 -12.36 -6.43 -0.36
C SER A 113 -11.22 -7.39 -0.70
N THR A 114 -10.65 -8.01 0.32
CA THR A 114 -9.47 -8.87 0.22
C THR A 114 -9.66 -10.14 1.03
N LEU A 115 -9.24 -11.26 0.46
CA LEU A 115 -9.17 -12.56 1.10
C LEU A 115 -7.79 -12.74 1.74
N VAL A 116 -7.77 -13.29 2.95
CA VAL A 116 -6.53 -13.70 3.63
C VAL A 116 -6.53 -15.22 3.77
N SER A 117 -5.47 -15.85 3.26
CA SER A 117 -5.26 -17.30 3.35
C SER A 117 -4.30 -17.63 4.48
N THR A 118 -4.73 -18.53 5.35
CA THR A 118 -3.90 -19.22 6.33
C THR A 118 -3.26 -20.46 5.68
N LYS A 119 -1.95 -20.66 5.81
CA LYS A 119 -1.28 -21.90 5.37
C LYS A 119 -1.86 -23.14 6.07
#